data_AF-A0A5D2K611-F1
#
_entry.id   AF-A0A5D2K611-F1
#
_cell.length_a   1.000
_cell.length_b   1.000
_cell.length_c   1.000
_cell.angle_alpha   90.00
_cell.angle_beta   90.00
_cell.angle_gamma   90.00
#
_symmetry.space_group_name_H-M   'P 1'
#
loop_
_entity.id
_entity.type
_entity.pdbx_description
1 polymer ?
#
loop_
_entity_poly.entity_id
_entity_poly.type
_entity_poly.pdbx_seq_one_letter_code
_entity_poly.pdbx_strand_id
1 'polypeptide(L)'
;MIIVQVENFYCEYQTNSWIKVQCANSALIRASLKTENRTYNCIGTVLAKNGCWSFLKGGFVLDSPSNLALLLFQNSDDRDIDITIDSSSLQPFTDQEWRKCAVTIHVSDQQGNRLQGAVITINQVSKDFPFGSAIAHTILGNLPYQNWFVE
;
A
#
# COMPACT_ATOMS: atom_id res chain seq x y z
N MET A 1 16.21 -4.84 11.35
CA MET A 1 16.68 -5.51 10.11
C MET A 1 16.14 -6.93 10.10
N ILE A 2 15.46 -7.33 9.03
CA ILE A 2 14.97 -8.70 8.84
C ILE A 2 15.70 -9.28 7.63
N ILE A 3 16.27 -10.48 7.79
CA ILE A 3 16.92 -11.20 6.69
C ILE A 3 15.86 -12.06 6.02
N VAL A 4 15.74 -11.95 4.70
CA VAL A 4 14.78 -12.73 3.91
C VAL A 4 15.50 -13.44 2.78
N GLN A 5 15.23 -14.73 2.62
CA GLN A 5 15.70 -15.53 1.48
C GLN A 5 14.62 -15.47 0.39
N VAL A 6 15.02 -15.13 -0.83
CA VAL A 6 14.11 -15.04 -1.97
C VAL A 6 14.51 -16.07 -3.02
N GLU A 7 13.64 -17.03 -3.28
CA GLU A 7 13.98 -18.23 -4.06
C GLU A 7 13.46 -18.22 -5.50
N ASN A 8 12.48 -17.35 -5.84
CA ASN A 8 11.84 -17.34 -7.15
C ASN A 8 12.01 -16.00 -7.88
N PHE A 9 12.12 -16.08 -9.21
CA PHE A 9 12.52 -14.98 -10.09
C PHE A 9 11.32 -14.41 -10.85
N TYR A 10 11.36 -13.12 -11.21
CA TYR A 10 10.27 -12.42 -11.91
C TYR A 10 8.91 -12.48 -11.20
N CYS A 11 8.91 -12.82 -9.91
CA CYS A 11 7.71 -12.80 -9.08
C CYS A 11 7.56 -11.44 -8.42
N GLU A 12 6.32 -10.97 -8.37
CA GLU A 12 5.94 -9.86 -7.52
C GLU A 12 5.87 -10.39 -6.07
N TYR A 13 6.41 -9.63 -5.13
CA TYR A 13 6.45 -10.02 -3.72
C TYR A 13 5.65 -9.05 -2.88
N GLN A 14 4.76 -9.58 -2.06
CA GLN A 14 4.03 -8.82 -1.06
C GLN A 14 4.73 -8.97 0.28
N THR A 15 4.99 -7.85 0.95
CA THR A 15 5.50 -7.85 2.32
C THR A 15 4.44 -7.31 3.28
N ASN A 16 4.26 -7.98 4.40
CA ASN A 16 3.39 -7.54 5.48
C ASN A 16 4.18 -7.58 6.79
N SER A 17 4.03 -6.55 7.63
CA SER A 17 4.65 -6.51 8.96
C SER A 17 3.81 -5.67 9.91
N TRP A 18 3.75 -6.08 11.18
CA TRP A 18 3.25 -5.23 12.24
C TRP A 18 4.40 -4.41 12.80
N ILE A 19 4.20 -3.09 12.84
CA ILE A 19 5.20 -2.12 13.26
C ILE A 19 4.67 -1.34 14.46
N LYS A 20 5.51 -1.21 15.49
CA LYS A 20 5.24 -0.38 16.66
C LYS A 20 6.46 0.48 16.93
N VAL A 21 6.23 1.76 17.21
CA VAL A 21 7.29 2.71 17.56
C VAL A 21 7.18 3.11 19.02
N GLN A 22 8.32 3.37 19.65
CA GLN A 22 8.39 3.95 20.99
C GLN A 22 9.09 5.31 20.93
N CYS A 23 8.93 6.11 21.98
CA CYS A 23 9.64 7.37 22.21
C CYS A 23 9.34 8.54 21.23
N ALA A 24 8.59 8.31 20.14
CA ALA A 24 8.10 9.35 19.23
C ALA A 24 6.57 9.39 19.20
N ASN A 25 5.95 10.59 19.17
CA ASN A 25 4.48 10.74 19.08
C ASN A 25 3.89 9.95 17.88
N SER A 26 4.53 10.10 16.73
CA SER A 26 4.31 9.29 15.53
C SER A 26 5.56 9.35 14.67
N ALA A 27 5.79 8.32 13.86
CA ALA A 27 6.89 8.28 12.91
C ALA A 27 6.45 7.65 11.59
N LEU A 28 6.94 8.21 10.47
CA LEU A 28 6.75 7.63 9.16
C LEU A 28 7.83 6.57 8.92
N ILE A 29 7.43 5.30 9.02
CA ILE A 29 8.33 4.18 8.82
C ILE A 29 8.33 3.79 7.35
N ARG A 30 9.52 3.72 6.76
CA ARG A 30 9.77 3.25 5.41
C ARG A 30 10.38 1.85 5.46
N ALA A 31 9.81 0.94 4.70
CA ALA A 31 10.42 -0.35 4.38
C ALA A 31 11.25 -0.22 3.10
N SER A 32 12.48 -0.72 3.12
CA SER A 32 13.41 -0.76 2.00
C SER A 32 13.94 -2.17 1.82
N LEU A 33 14.27 -2.56 0.59
CA LEU A 33 14.87 -3.86 0.30
C LEU A 33 16.29 -3.66 -0.22
N LYS A 34 17.28 -4.27 0.42
CA LYS A 34 18.66 -4.28 -0.05
C LYS A 34 19.04 -5.68 -0.51
N THR A 35 19.35 -5.82 -1.78
CA THR A 35 19.89 -7.05 -2.38
C THR A 35 21.40 -6.90 -2.60
N GLU A 36 22.05 -7.96 -3.09
CA GLU A 36 23.48 -7.91 -3.45
C GLU A 36 23.75 -6.91 -4.58
N ASN A 37 22.80 -6.78 -5.51
CA ASN A 37 22.97 -6.00 -6.74
C ASN A 37 22.30 -4.62 -6.69
N ARG A 38 21.27 -4.44 -5.86
CA ARG A 38 20.41 -3.25 -5.90
C ARG A 38 19.83 -2.91 -4.54
N THR A 39 19.47 -1.64 -4.36
CA THR A 39 18.64 -1.20 -3.24
C THR A 39 17.32 -0.64 -3.78
N TYR A 40 16.21 -1.18 -3.29
CA TYR A 40 14.87 -0.66 -3.49
C TYR A 40 14.55 0.26 -2.31
N ASN A 41 14.58 1.57 -2.57
CA ASN A 41 14.52 2.60 -1.53
C ASN A 41 13.17 2.69 -0.80
N CYS A 42 12.09 2.21 -1.41
CA CYS A 42 10.77 2.20 -0.80
C CYS A 42 9.96 1.05 -1.38
N ILE A 43 9.60 0.10 -0.52
CA ILE A 43 8.71 -1.01 -0.86
C ILE A 43 7.40 -0.94 -0.05
N GLY A 44 7.29 0.01 0.87
CA GLY A 44 6.09 0.25 1.68
C GLY A 44 6.34 1.32 2.74
N THR A 45 5.27 1.97 3.19
CA THR A 45 5.31 2.99 4.24
C THR A 45 4.15 2.83 5.21
N VAL A 46 4.36 3.14 6.48
CA VAL A 46 3.29 3.23 7.49
C VAL A 46 3.54 4.41 8.42
N LEU A 47 2.49 5.16 8.74
CA LEU A 47 2.53 6.12 9.83
C LEU A 47 2.24 5.39 11.15
N ALA A 48 3.28 5.10 11.92
CA ALA A 48 3.16 4.43 13.20
C ALA A 48 2.98 5.44 14.33
N LYS A 49 2.05 5.18 15.25
CA LYS A 49 1.83 6.01 16.46
C LYS A 49 2.53 5.39 17.67
N ASN A 50 2.95 6.25 18.61
CA ASN A 50 3.59 5.81 19.85
C ASN A 50 2.76 4.71 20.53
N GLY A 51 3.38 3.58 20.84
CA GLY A 51 2.74 2.54 21.63
C GLY A 51 1.71 1.67 20.88
N CYS A 52 1.30 2.03 19.67
CA CYS A 52 0.26 1.35 18.89
C CYS A 52 0.85 0.46 17.78
N TRP A 53 0.27 -0.72 17.60
CA TRP A 53 0.55 -1.55 16.43
C TRP A 53 -0.07 -0.93 15.18
N SER A 54 0.74 -0.81 14.15
CA SER A 54 0.35 -0.30 12.83
C SER A 54 0.74 -1.33 11.77
N PHE A 55 -0.15 -1.60 10.84
CA PHE A 55 0.08 -2.60 9.80
C PHE A 55 0.78 -1.97 8.61
N LEU A 56 1.99 -2.43 8.29
CA LEU A 56 2.69 -2.08 7.06
C LEU A 56 2.42 -3.16 6.03
N LYS A 57 1.86 -2.75 4.90
CA LYS A 57 1.73 -3.56 3.69
C LYS A 57 2.55 -2.91 2.58
N GLY A 58 3.33 -3.70 1.89
CA GLY A 58 4.21 -3.28 0.82
C GLY A 58 4.35 -4.32 -0.28
N GLY A 59 5.07 -3.97 -1.33
CA GLY A 59 5.43 -4.92 -2.37
C GLY A 59 6.58 -4.43 -3.23
N PHE A 60 7.22 -5.36 -3.92
CA PHE A 60 8.32 -5.08 -4.84
C PHE A 60 8.42 -6.16 -5.92
N VAL A 61 9.05 -5.80 -7.03
CA VAL A 61 9.41 -6.71 -8.13
C VAL A 61 10.93 -6.86 -8.13
N LEU A 62 11.41 -8.10 -8.30
CA LEU A 62 12.83 -8.37 -8.47
C LEU A 62 13.18 -8.54 -9.95
N ASP A 63 13.91 -7.57 -10.47
CA ASP A 63 14.33 -7.54 -11.89
C ASP A 63 15.55 -8.46 -12.16
N SER A 64 16.19 -8.98 -11.11
CA SER A 64 17.38 -9.82 -11.21
C SER A 64 17.45 -10.82 -10.05
N PRO A 65 18.04 -12.01 -10.24
CA PRO A 65 18.24 -12.98 -9.17
C PRO A 65 19.05 -12.39 -8.01
N SER A 66 18.69 -12.77 -6.78
CA SER A 66 19.45 -12.43 -5.57
C SER A 66 19.31 -13.56 -4.56
N ASN A 67 20.44 -14.07 -4.06
CA ASN A 67 20.44 -15.13 -3.05
C ASN A 67 20.06 -14.59 -1.66
N LEU A 68 20.41 -13.33 -1.41
CA LEU A 68 20.14 -12.64 -0.16
C LEU A 68 19.36 -11.35 -0.41
N ALA A 69 18.34 -11.10 0.41
CA ALA A 69 17.69 -9.80 0.48
C ALA A 69 17.50 -9.38 1.94
N LEU A 70 17.81 -8.12 2.24
CA LEU A 70 17.66 -7.53 3.56
C LEU A 70 16.48 -6.57 3.54
N LEU A 71 15.49 -6.86 4.38
CA LEU A 71 14.36 -5.98 4.62
C LEU A 71 14.70 -5.03 5.77
N LEU A 72 14.72 -3.74 5.47
CA LEU A 72 15.13 -2.68 6.36
C LEU A 72 13.94 -1.77 6.67
N PHE A 73 13.67 -1.55 7.96
CA PHE A 73 12.66 -0.60 8.42
C PHE A 73 13.37 0.58 9.05
N GLN A 74 13.08 1.78 8.55
CA GLN A 74 13.76 3.00 8.96
C GLN A 74 12.75 4.12 9.13
N ASN A 75 13.06 5.04 10.03
CA ASN A 75 12.36 6.31 10.09
C ASN A 75 12.70 7.14 8.85
N SER A 76 11.70 7.78 8.24
CA SER A 76 11.92 8.62 7.06
C SER A 76 12.60 9.95 7.38
N ASP A 77 12.51 10.39 8.64
CA ASP A 77 13.09 11.66 9.11
C ASP A 77 14.54 11.52 9.62
N ASP A 78 15.19 10.37 9.38
CA ASP A 78 16.56 10.03 9.82
C ASP A 78 16.85 10.22 11.33
N ARG A 79 15.81 10.31 12.16
CA ARG A 79 15.94 10.30 13.62
C ARG A 79 15.91 8.88 14.14
N ASP A 80 16.82 8.59 15.06
CA ASP A 80 16.84 7.32 15.79
C ASP A 80 15.56 7.18 16.62
N ILE A 81 14.83 6.10 16.35
CA ILE A 81 13.62 5.70 17.06
C ILE A 81 13.64 4.20 17.28
N ASP A 82 13.03 3.77 18.37
CA ASP A 82 12.88 2.35 18.66
C ASP A 82 11.71 1.79 17.86
N ILE A 83 12.03 0.88 16.93
CA ILE A 83 11.06 0.18 16.07
C ILE A 83 10.98 -1.27 16.52
N THR A 84 9.80 -1.68 16.98
CA THR A 84 9.46 -3.09 17.23
C THR A 84 8.70 -3.64 16.04
N ILE A 85 9.05 -4.86 15.61
CA ILE A 85 8.44 -5.53 14.47
C ILE A 85 7.91 -6.89 14.93
N ASP A 86 6.73 -7.27 14.46
CA ASP A 86 6.14 -8.58 14.71
C ASP A 86 5.46 -9.13 13.45
N SER A 87 5.30 -10.46 13.40
CA SER A 87 4.47 -11.19 12.45
C SER A 87 4.71 -10.77 10.99
N SER A 88 6.00 -10.72 10.62
CA SER A 88 6.41 -10.35 9.26
C SER A 88 6.25 -11.53 8.32
N SER A 89 5.69 -11.27 7.14
CA SER A 89 5.57 -12.25 6.07
C SER A 89 6.00 -11.68 4.73
N LEU A 90 6.57 -12.55 3.90
CA LEU A 90 6.87 -12.30 2.51
C LEU A 90 6.19 -13.40 1.69
N GLN A 91 5.38 -13.00 0.71
CA GLN A 91 4.65 -13.94 -0.13
C GLN A 91 4.84 -13.56 -1.59
N PRO A 92 5.28 -14.49 -2.45
CA PRO A 92 5.19 -14.28 -3.89
C PRO A 92 3.71 -14.24 -4.29
N PHE A 93 3.39 -13.43 -5.28
CA PHE A 93 2.07 -13.39 -5.89
C PHE A 93 2.20 -13.19 -7.40
N THR A 94 1.14 -13.54 -8.10
CA THR A 94 1.00 -13.40 -9.55
C THR A 94 0.26 -12.10 -9.90
N ASP A 95 0.48 -11.56 -11.10
CA ASP A 95 -0.24 -10.37 -11.59
C ASP A 95 -1.77 -10.51 -11.44
N GLN A 96 -2.29 -11.74 -11.53
CA GLN A 96 -3.72 -12.01 -11.36
C GLN A 96 -4.21 -11.76 -9.92
N GLU A 97 -3.36 -11.98 -8.93
CA GLU A 97 -3.63 -11.73 -7.50
C GLU A 97 -3.46 -10.25 -7.12
N TRP A 98 -2.76 -9.44 -7.93
CA TRP A 98 -2.55 -8.00 -7.69
C TRP A 98 -3.79 -7.12 -7.89
N ARG A 99 -4.89 -7.65 -8.41
CA ARG A 99 -6.13 -6.89 -8.59
C ARG A 99 -6.70 -6.46 -7.23
N LYS A 100 -6.36 -5.24 -6.82
CA LYS A 100 -6.96 -4.54 -5.67
C LYS A 100 -8.48 -4.67 -5.75
N CYS A 101 -9.07 -5.24 -4.69
CA CYS A 101 -10.50 -5.44 -4.57
C CYS A 101 -11.26 -4.11 -4.74
N ALA A 102 -12.46 -4.18 -5.33
CA ALA A 102 -13.39 -3.06 -5.36
C ALA A 102 -13.62 -2.54 -3.92
N VAL A 103 -13.46 -1.24 -3.72
CA VAL A 103 -13.76 -0.58 -2.44
C VAL A 103 -15.10 0.11 -2.57
N THR A 104 -16.03 -0.21 -1.67
CA THR A 104 -17.34 0.46 -1.61
C THR A 104 -17.30 1.53 -0.52
N ILE A 105 -17.53 2.79 -0.90
CA ILE A 105 -17.63 3.90 0.06
C ILE A 105 -19.11 4.06 0.46
N HIS A 106 -19.38 4.01 1.76
CA HIS A 106 -20.71 4.24 2.33
C HIS A 106 -20.69 5.51 3.19
N VAL A 107 -21.65 6.41 2.94
CA VAL A 107 -21.83 7.65 3.71
C VAL A 107 -23.07 7.51 4.58
N SER A 108 -22.91 7.70 5.89
CA SER A 108 -23.99 7.57 6.87
C SER A 108 -23.97 8.66 7.94
N ASP A 109 -25.13 8.94 8.54
CA ASP A 109 -25.26 9.82 9.70
C ASP A 109 -24.76 9.15 11.00
N GLN A 110 -24.86 9.87 12.12
CA GLN A 110 -24.47 9.36 13.44
C GLN A 110 -25.33 8.18 13.92
N GLN A 111 -26.52 8.00 13.35
CA GLN A 111 -27.43 6.91 13.64
C GLN A 111 -27.24 5.72 12.67
N GLY A 112 -26.31 5.82 11.71
CA GLY A 112 -26.02 4.79 10.71
C GLY A 112 -26.95 4.80 9.49
N ASN A 113 -27.84 5.79 9.35
CA ASN A 113 -28.69 5.90 8.17
C ASN A 113 -27.89 6.42 6.98
N ARG A 114 -28.16 5.88 5.79
CA ARG A 114 -27.49 6.30 4.55
C ARG A 114 -27.87 7.73 4.19
N LEU A 115 -26.87 8.57 3.96
CA LEU A 115 -27.07 9.94 3.51
C LEU A 115 -27.25 9.97 1.98
N GLN A 116 -28.37 10.51 1.51
CA GLN A 116 -28.63 10.71 0.08
C GLN A 116 -28.06 12.04 -0.40
N GLY A 117 -27.55 12.08 -1.63
CA GLY A 117 -27.03 13.30 -2.27
C GLY A 117 -25.69 13.80 -1.70
N ALA A 118 -24.98 12.99 -0.90
CA ALA A 118 -23.67 13.36 -0.39
C ALA A 118 -22.65 13.49 -1.54
N VAL A 119 -21.96 14.63 -1.60
CA VAL A 119 -20.88 14.86 -2.55
C VAL A 119 -19.57 14.37 -1.91
N ILE A 120 -18.93 13.41 -2.56
CA ILE A 120 -17.65 12.85 -2.11
C ILE A 120 -16.58 13.35 -3.07
N THR A 121 -15.58 14.07 -2.54
CA THR A 121 -14.38 14.43 -3.31
C THR A 121 -13.29 13.42 -2.99
N ILE A 122 -12.82 12.70 -4.01
CA ILE A 122 -11.74 11.73 -3.87
C ILE A 122 -10.48 12.34 -4.47
N ASN A 123 -9.47 12.58 -3.64
CA ASN A 123 -8.17 13.02 -4.10
C ASN A 123 -7.21 11.82 -4.16
N GLN A 124 -6.85 11.39 -5.37
CA GLN A 124 -5.89 10.31 -5.57
C GLN A 124 -4.46 10.84 -5.35
N VAL A 125 -3.85 10.47 -4.22
CA VAL A 125 -2.50 10.91 -3.83
C VAL A 125 -1.35 10.08 -4.43
N SER A 126 -1.62 8.89 -4.98
CA SER A 126 -0.66 8.06 -5.73
C SER A 126 -1.33 7.32 -6.89
N LYS A 127 -0.62 7.21 -8.03
CA LYS A 127 -1.07 6.57 -9.28
C LYS A 127 -0.76 5.08 -9.40
N ASP A 128 -0.30 4.44 -8.33
CA ASP A 128 0.04 3.00 -8.34
C ASP A 128 -1.18 2.08 -8.53
N PHE A 129 -2.37 2.62 -8.82
CA PHE A 129 -3.47 1.87 -9.42
C PHE A 129 -4.45 2.83 -10.11
N PRO A 130 -5.05 2.44 -11.25
CA PRO A 130 -6.08 3.23 -11.88
C PRO A 130 -7.36 3.15 -11.06
N PHE A 131 -7.90 4.32 -10.69
CA PHE A 131 -9.33 4.44 -10.39
C PHE A 131 -10.05 4.67 -11.71
N GLY A 132 -11.02 3.83 -12.02
CA GLY A 132 -11.79 3.94 -13.25
C GLY A 132 -13.19 3.39 -13.06
N SER A 133 -14.12 3.87 -13.89
CA SER A 133 -15.46 3.31 -14.01
C SER A 133 -15.49 2.32 -15.17
N ALA A 134 -16.19 1.20 -15.02
CA ALA A 134 -16.48 0.31 -16.13
C ALA A 134 -17.75 0.81 -16.84
N ILE A 135 -17.61 1.20 -18.10
CA ILE A 135 -18.71 1.71 -18.91
C ILE A 135 -19.28 0.56 -19.73
N ALA A 136 -20.57 0.27 -19.56
CA ALA A 136 -21.29 -0.66 -20.45
C ALA A 136 -21.46 -0.02 -21.83
N HIS A 137 -21.44 -0.83 -22.90
CA HIS A 137 -21.60 -0.33 -24.27
C HIS A 137 -22.85 0.56 -24.46
N THR A 138 -23.91 0.27 -23.71
CA THR A 138 -25.17 1.03 -23.69
C THR A 138 -25.02 2.48 -23.23
N ILE A 139 -23.94 2.83 -22.52
CA ILE A 139 -23.72 4.15 -21.94
C ILE A 139 -22.86 5.04 -22.87
N LEU A 140 -22.17 4.45 -23.85
CA LEU A 140 -21.28 5.18 -24.77
C LEU A 140 -21.98 6.27 -25.58
N GLY A 141 -23.30 6.17 -25.79
CA GLY A 141 -24.11 7.20 -26.49
C GLY A 141 -24.85 8.19 -25.59
N ASN A 142 -24.69 8.10 -24.26
CA ASN A 142 -25.42 8.96 -23.32
C ASN A 142 -24.66 10.28 -23.08
N LEU A 143 -25.01 11.32 -23.84
CA LEU A 143 -24.40 12.65 -23.74
C LEU A 143 -24.37 13.21 -22.30
N PRO A 144 -25.49 13.18 -21.55
CA PRO A 144 -25.47 13.61 -20.14
C PRO A 144 -24.43 12.87 -19.28
N TYR A 145 -24.30 11.56 -19.45
CA TYR A 145 -23.31 10.77 -18.72
C TYR A 145 -21.88 11.12 -19.14
N GLN A 146 -21.64 11.33 -20.45
CA GLN A 146 -20.33 11.75 -20.95
C GLN A 146 -19.90 13.08 -20.33
N ASN A 147 -20.82 14.05 -20.27
CA ASN A 147 -20.55 15.36 -19.67
C ASN A 147 -20.23 15.25 -18.16
N TRP A 148 -20.98 14.42 -17.42
CA TRP A 148 -20.70 14.16 -16.01
C TRP A 148 -19.35 13.45 -15.78
N PHE A 149 -18.94 12.55 -16.67
CA PHE A 149 -17.71 11.76 -16.50
C PHE A 149 -16.42 12.58 -16.72
N VAL A 150 -16.49 13.66 -17.50
CA VAL A 150 -15.33 14.51 -17.82
C VAL A 150 -15.22 15.76 -16.94
N GLU A 151 -16.22 16.04 -16.11
CA GLU A 151 -16.17 17.04 -15.02
C GLU A 151 -15.37 16.52 -13.82
#